data_AF-A0A7C4T7U6-F1
#
_entry.id   AF-A0A7C4T7U6-F1
#
_cell.length_a   1.000
_cell.length_b   1.000
_cell.length_c   1.000
_cell.angle_alpha   90.00
_cell.angle_beta   90.00
_cell.angle_gamma   90.00
#
_symmetry.space_group_name_H-M   'P 1'
#
loop_
_entity.id
_entity.type
_entity.pdbx_description
1 polymer ?
#
loop_
_entity_poly.entity_id
_entity_poly.type
_entity_poly.pdbx_seq_one_letter_code
_entity_poly.pdbx_strand_id
1 'polypeptide(L)' 'MKTLGEIKSPSQIPLCINGNTIMAALRIPQGPKLGRILKEIREWVSEHQEDNEPKKLLLLAKEIGSRLK' A
#
# COMPACT_ATOMS: atom_id res chain seq x y z
N MET A 1 -22.18 -17.26 -14.62
CA MET A 1 -22.24 -16.39 -13.42
C MET A 1 -20.90 -15.71 -13.25
N LYS A 2 -20.74 -14.45 -13.66
CA LYS A 2 -19.57 -13.63 -13.32
C LYS A 2 -20.04 -12.68 -12.22
N THR A 3 -19.72 -12.98 -10.97
CA THR A 3 -19.82 -11.99 -9.90
C THR A 3 -18.86 -10.86 -10.28
N LEU A 4 -19.43 -9.77 -10.79
CA LEU A 4 -18.77 -8.49 -10.95
C LEU A 4 -18.42 -8.00 -9.55
N GLY A 5 -17.32 -8.53 -8.99
CA GLY A 5 -16.68 -7.95 -7.83
C GLY A 5 -16.39 -6.50 -8.20
N GLU A 6 -16.99 -5.57 -7.47
CA GLU A 6 -16.84 -4.14 -7.68
C GLU A 6 -15.38 -3.83 -7.98
N ILE A 7 -15.13 -3.20 -9.13
CA ILE A 7 -13.81 -2.66 -9.47
C ILE A 7 -13.56 -1.55 -8.45
N LYS A 8 -13.05 -1.93 -7.27
CA LYS A 8 -12.63 -0.97 -6.26
C LYS A 8 -11.48 -0.24 -6.89
N SER A 9 -11.65 1.07 -7.07
CA SER A 9 -10.52 1.93 -7.38
C SER A 9 -9.38 1.62 -6.39
N PRO A 10 -8.11 1.66 -6.79
CA PRO A 10 -7.02 1.28 -5.88
C PRO A 10 -7.09 2.01 -4.53
N SER A 11 -7.54 3.26 -4.51
CA SER A 11 -7.81 4.05 -3.30
C SER A 11 -8.83 3.44 -2.33
N GLN A 12 -9.71 2.54 -2.77
CA GLN A 12 -10.73 1.86 -1.97
C GLN A 12 -10.31 0.47 -1.47
N ILE A 13 -9.12 0.00 -1.84
CA ILE A 13 -8.63 -1.31 -1.39
C ILE A 13 -8.23 -1.22 0.08
N PRO A 14 -8.91 -1.95 0.99
CA PRO A 14 -8.54 -1.92 2.40
C PRO A 14 -7.18 -2.59 2.60
N LEU A 15 -6.22 -1.85 3.12
CA LEU A 15 -4.90 -2.37 3.47
C LEU A 15 -4.89 -2.85 4.92
N CYS A 16 -4.14 -3.92 5.21
CA CYS A 16 -3.89 -4.39 6.57
C CYS A 16 -2.94 -3.48 7.38
N ILE A 17 -2.33 -2.48 6.73
CA ILE A 17 -1.52 -1.45 7.39
C ILE A 17 -2.08 -0.06 7.07
N ASN A 18 -1.79 0.92 7.93
CA ASN A 18 -2.20 2.31 7.73
C ASN A 18 -0.99 3.25 7.56
N GLY A 19 -1.27 4.53 7.31
CA GLY A 19 -0.23 5.54 7.12
C GLY A 19 0.71 5.69 8.32
N ASN A 20 0.20 5.58 9.55
CA ASN A 20 1.01 5.67 10.76
C ASN A 20 2.01 4.50 10.86
N THR A 21 1.60 3.30 10.49
CA THR A 21 2.47 2.12 10.43
C THR A 21 3.64 2.36 9.47
N ILE A 22 3.37 2.91 8.29
CA ILE A 22 4.41 3.21 7.28
C ILE A 22 5.33 4.32 7.75
N MET A 23 4.78 5.41 8.32
CA MET A 23 5.58 6.51 8.88
C MET A 23 6.56 6.02 9.94
N ALA A 24 6.08 5.19 10.88
CA ALA A 24 6.91 4.62 11.93
C ALA A 24 7.99 3.68 11.36
N ALA A 25 7.62 2.81 10.41
CA ALA A 25 8.53 1.81 9.86
C ALA A 25 9.64 2.41 8.97
N LEU A 26 9.35 3.50 8.24
CA LEU A 26 10.29 4.16 7.35
C LEU A 26 10.92 5.43 7.93
N ARG A 27 10.49 5.86 9.12
CA ARG A 27 10.89 7.14 9.74
C ARG A 27 10.70 8.33 8.81
N ILE A 28 9.56 8.37 8.12
CA ILE A 28 9.19 9.48 7.23
C ILE A 28 8.06 10.31 7.86
N PRO A 29 8.04 11.64 7.64
CA PRO A 29 6.92 12.46 8.07
C PRO A 29 5.68 12.21 7.19
N GLN A 30 4.53 12.67 7.67
CA GLN A 30 3.34 12.80 6.84
C GLN A 30 3.65 13.73 5.65
N GLY A 31 3.18 13.36 4.45
CA GLY A 31 3.35 14.21 3.28
C GLY A 31 3.24 13.45 1.95
N PRO A 32 3.62 14.11 0.83
CA PRO A 32 3.47 13.56 -0.51
C PRO A 32 4.18 12.21 -0.70
N LYS A 33 5.34 12.01 -0.05
CA LYS A 33 6.09 10.75 -0.11
C LYS A 33 5.28 9.58 0.47
N LEU A 34 4.66 9.77 1.63
CA LEU A 34 3.77 8.77 2.24
C LEU A 34 2.57 8.48 1.32
N GLY A 35 1.97 9.52 0.73
CA GLY A 35 0.85 9.36 -0.20
C GLY A 35 1.21 8.53 -1.43
N ARG A 36 2.40 8.72 -2.00
CA ARG A 36 2.92 7.91 -3.12
C ARG A 36 3.12 6.46 -2.73
N ILE A 37 3.74 6.21 -1.57
CA ILE A 37 3.94 4.84 -1.06
C ILE A 37 2.59 4.13 -0.88
N LEU A 38 1.62 4.78 -0.23
CA LEU A 38 0.28 4.21 -0.03
C LEU A 38 -0.44 3.92 -1.34
N LYS A 39 -0.27 4.78 -2.35
CA LYS A 39 -0.86 4.58 -3.67
C LYS A 39 -0.28 3.35 -4.37
N GLU A 40 1.05 3.24 -4.45
CA GLU A 40 1.72 2.09 -5.08
C GLU A 40 1.42 0.78 -4.36
N ILE A 41 1.34 0.78 -3.02
CA ILE A 41 0.93 -0.41 -2.26
C ILE A 41 -0.50 -0.84 -2.64
N ARG A 42 -1.42 0.12 -2.76
CA ARG A 42 -2.81 -0.18 -3.15
C ARG A 42 -2.91 -0.72 -4.58
N GLU A 43 -2.14 -0.17 -5.50
CA GLU A 43 -2.04 -0.67 -6.87
C GLU A 43 -1.50 -2.11 -6.88
N TRP A 44 -0.43 -2.39 -6.13
CA TRP A 44 0.11 -3.75 -6.00
C TRP A 44 -0.93 -4.74 -5.47
N VAL A 45 -1.58 -4.41 -4.35
CA VAL A 45 -2.60 -5.27 -3.71
C VAL A 45 -3.85 -5.43 -4.58
N SER A 46 -4.12 -4.51 -5.51
CA SER A 46 -5.22 -4.66 -6.47
C SER A 46 -5.03 -5.84 -7.40
N GLU A 47 -3.77 -6.18 -7.70
CA GLU A 47 -3.38 -7.28 -8.57
C GLU A 47 -2.97 -8.53 -7.77
N HIS A 48 -2.45 -8.34 -6.54
CA HIS A 48 -1.89 -9.38 -5.66
C HIS A 48 -2.54 -9.32 -4.27
N GLN A 49 -3.79 -9.76 -4.15
CA GLN A 49 -4.55 -9.66 -2.89
C GLN A 49 -3.92 -10.47 -1.75
N GLU A 50 -3.22 -11.56 -2.07
CA GLU A 50 -2.46 -12.42 -1.15
C GLU A 50 -1.27 -11.73 -0.49
N ASP A 51 -0.88 -10.55 -1.00
CA ASP A 51 0.21 -9.76 -0.44
C ASP A 51 -0.27 -8.73 0.59
N ASN A 52 -1.58 -8.63 0.83
CA ASN A 52 -2.18 -7.77 1.85
C ASN A 52 -1.96 -8.31 3.28
N GLU A 53 -0.70 -8.53 3.65
CA GLU A 53 -0.27 -8.98 4.97
C GLU A 53 0.73 -7.97 5.57
N PRO A 54 0.68 -7.69 6.88
CA PRO A 54 1.49 -6.63 7.48
C PRO A 54 2.99 -6.69 7.16
N LYS A 55 3.59 -7.88 7.20
CA LYS A 55 5.03 -8.05 6.94
C LYS A 55 5.40 -7.78 5.48
N LYS A 56 4.60 -8.33 4.53
CA LYS A 56 4.80 -8.15 3.09
C LYS A 56 4.63 -6.69 2.69
N LEU A 57 3.56 -6.05 3.18
CA LEU A 57 3.30 -4.63 2.89
C LEU A 57 4.37 -3.71 3.45
N LEU A 58 4.94 -4.02 4.62
CA LEU A 58 6.05 -3.25 5.18
C LEU A 58 7.35 -3.43 4.38
N LEU A 59 7.60 -4.61 3.83
CA LEU A 59 8.73 -4.85 2.93
C LEU A 59 8.54 -4.04 1.64
N LEU A 60 7.38 -4.17 1.01
CA LEU A 60 7.01 -3.41 -0.20
C LEU A 60 7.11 -1.89 0.03
N ALA A 61 6.62 -1.40 1.17
CA ALA A 61 6.72 0.01 1.54
C ALA A 61 8.18 0.49 1.58
N LYS A 62 9.10 -0.31 2.14
CA LYS A 62 10.54 0.00 2.19
C LYS A 62 11.16 0.04 0.80
N GLU A 63 10.83 -0.92 -0.07
CA GLU A 63 11.32 -0.96 -1.45
C GLU A 63 10.88 0.28 -2.23
N ILE A 64 9.58 0.60 -2.20
CA ILE A 64 9.03 1.81 -2.84
C ILE A 64 9.68 3.07 -2.25
N GLY A 65 9.75 3.19 -0.92
CA GLY A 65 10.32 4.34 -0.23
C GLY A 65 11.80 4.59 -0.55
N SER A 66 12.54 3.51 -0.84
CA SER A 66 13.95 3.56 -1.27
C SER A 66 14.11 4.05 -2.71
N ARG A 67 13.14 3.74 -3.58
CA ARG A 67 13.06 4.18 -4.98
C ARG A 67 12.67 5.66 -5.10
N LEU A 68 11.84 6.15 -4.17
CA LEU A 68 11.38 7.55 -4.08
C LEU A 68 12.38 8.47 -3.35
N LYS A 69 13.69 8.22 -3.45
CA LYS A 69 14.72 9.09 -2.85
C LYS A 69 14.71 10.49 -3.47
#